data_AF-A0A2T2Z1K6-F1
#
_entry.id   AF-A0A2T2Z1K6-F1
#
_cell.length_a   1.000
_cell.length_b   1.000
_cell.length_c   1.000
_cell.angle_alpha   90.00
_cell.angle_beta   90.00
_cell.angle_gamma   90.00
#
_symmetry.space_group_name_H-M   'P 1'
#
loop_
_entity.id
_entity.type
_entity.pdbx_description
1 polymer ?
#
loop_
_entity_poly.entity_id
_entity_poly.type
_entity_poly.pdbx_seq_one_letter_code
_entity_poly.pdbx_strand_id
1 'polypeptide(L)'
;MKSSVGGVLCAALVAGLVACGNGPSPAQSAADDLVERAVAAGSADKAAVHGLLTGHAPREGVTADQVLGDLLHRHWDDDGAAMGMLFSWIGPDAKSSDPVVAARAGESATGLARYLGDHVADLLNLDGPRTASVGQVNPKAIQQIGVALTPFIANMAGVRSPGIAAAGFPAPGGSDPVGRNAVNVFAVVGSDKDSAQHFVDATFAVAGVIAREWVFAELDHRAAAEGPYQYGVLCRILDRGLTAEADDRTRDEFGDTSPLPVGNKRQQPYVEYDAVVGALPEITIASAIQSHNGFIGHDARYTYLFGDDGQLRDLIQLIRAGALSGQVVEGDLVNVISSDSNGRMRAPYLGFHNGYQQGWDAVE
;
A
#
# COMPACT_ATOMS: atom_id res chain seq x y z
N MET A 1 31.72 -39.14 75.69
CA MET A 1 32.60 -40.05 74.91
C MET A 1 32.64 -39.55 73.47
N LYS A 2 33.82 -39.15 72.98
CA LYS A 2 34.28 -39.02 71.55
C LYS A 2 33.48 -38.03 70.68
N SER A 3 34.01 -37.16 69.81
CA SER A 3 35.32 -36.81 69.24
C SER A 3 35.06 -35.50 68.46
N SER A 4 35.70 -34.36 68.76
CA SER A 4 36.83 -33.73 68.04
C SER A 4 36.90 -33.86 66.50
N VAL A 5 37.41 -32.76 65.90
CA VAL A 5 37.91 -32.49 64.52
C VAL A 5 36.83 -31.89 63.60
N GLY A 6 36.96 -30.72 62.97
CA GLY A 6 38.09 -29.82 62.67
C GLY A 6 38.04 -29.45 61.16
N GLY A 7 38.15 -28.18 60.76
CA GLY A 7 38.36 -27.83 59.34
C GLY A 7 37.80 -26.49 58.85
N VAL A 8 38.59 -25.42 59.01
CA VAL A 8 39.10 -24.46 58.00
C VAL A 8 38.32 -24.20 56.69
N LEU A 9 38.10 -22.90 56.44
CA LEU A 9 37.97 -22.12 55.18
C LEU A 9 37.22 -22.73 53.97
N CYS A 10 36.25 -21.97 53.44
CA CYS A 10 36.35 -21.50 52.05
C CYS A 10 35.51 -20.23 51.84
N ALA A 11 36.16 -19.20 51.30
CA ALA A 11 35.55 -17.97 50.85
C ALA A 11 34.67 -18.24 49.61
N ALA A 12 33.47 -17.67 49.59
CA ALA A 12 32.72 -17.46 48.35
C ALA A 12 32.52 -15.96 48.17
N LEU A 13 33.46 -15.35 47.44
CA LEU A 13 33.21 -14.15 46.66
C LEU A 13 32.06 -14.47 45.69
N VAL A 14 30.87 -13.94 45.95
CA VAL A 14 29.84 -13.81 44.91
C VAL A 14 30.03 -12.42 44.30
N ALA A 15 31.03 -12.32 43.42
CA ALA A 15 31.13 -11.22 42.47
C ALA A 15 30.30 -11.60 41.23
N GLY A 16 29.47 -10.68 40.77
CA GLY A 16 28.75 -10.81 39.49
C GLY A 16 27.23 -10.85 39.61
N LEU A 17 26.62 -9.96 40.40
CA LEU A 17 25.28 -9.49 40.07
C LEU A 17 25.42 -8.63 38.81
N VAL A 18 25.13 -9.23 37.66
CA VAL A 18 24.81 -8.49 36.43
C VAL A 18 23.60 -7.62 36.77
N ALA A 19 23.83 -6.33 36.90
CA ALA A 19 22.77 -5.35 36.91
C ALA A 19 22.08 -5.42 35.55
N CYS A 20 20.94 -6.09 35.46
CA CYS A 20 20.02 -5.94 34.34
C CYS A 20 19.64 -4.46 34.29
N GLY A 21 20.18 -3.74 33.31
CA GLY A 21 19.92 -2.33 33.12
C GLY A 21 18.46 -2.14 32.72
N ASN A 22 17.67 -1.49 33.57
CA ASN A 22 16.29 -1.08 33.30
C ASN A 22 16.22 0.17 32.40
N GLY A 23 17.20 0.35 31.50
CA GLY A 23 17.23 1.47 30.55
C GLY A 23 16.65 1.07 29.20
N PRO A 24 16.08 2.01 28.44
CA PRO A 24 15.66 1.74 27.06
C PRO A 24 16.82 1.20 26.23
N SER A 25 16.52 0.33 25.27
CA SER A 25 17.54 -0.19 24.34
C SER A 25 18.18 0.97 23.55
N PRO A 26 19.40 0.80 22.99
CA PRO A 26 20.00 1.82 22.13
C PRO A 26 19.15 2.19 20.91
N ALA A 27 18.42 1.23 20.36
CA ALA A 27 17.47 1.43 19.25
C ALA A 27 16.24 2.21 19.72
N GLN A 28 15.69 1.86 20.88
CA GLN A 28 14.53 2.52 21.47
C GLN A 28 14.84 3.99 21.74
N SER A 29 16.01 4.25 22.32
CA SER A 29 16.48 5.60 22.57
C SER A 29 16.70 6.40 21.27
N ALA A 30 17.12 5.75 20.17
CA ALA A 30 17.26 6.41 18.88
C ALA A 30 15.90 6.74 18.23
N ALA A 31 14.91 5.86 18.40
CA ALA A 31 13.53 6.10 18.01
C ALA A 31 12.92 7.27 18.78
N ASP A 32 13.10 7.30 20.11
CA ASP A 32 12.62 8.37 21.00
C ASP A 32 13.21 9.73 20.59
N ASP A 33 14.53 9.80 20.39
CA ASP A 33 15.22 11.02 19.93
C ASP A 33 14.69 11.55 18.59
N LEU A 34 14.28 10.67 17.67
CA LEU A 34 13.74 11.09 16.37
C LEU A 34 12.36 11.72 16.54
N VAL A 35 11.49 11.07 17.32
CA VAL A 35 10.14 11.56 17.57
C VAL A 35 10.16 12.85 18.39
N GLU A 36 10.94 12.90 19.47
CA GLU A 36 11.06 14.10 20.32
C GLU A 36 11.55 15.31 19.52
N ARG A 37 12.57 15.13 18.66
CA ARG A 37 13.06 16.21 17.78
C ARG A 37 11.99 16.66 16.79
N ALA A 38 11.25 15.72 16.20
CA ALA A 38 10.19 16.05 15.26
C ALA A 38 9.05 16.83 15.92
N VAL A 39 8.65 16.44 17.13
CA VAL A 39 7.64 17.14 17.92
C VAL A 39 8.12 18.52 18.33
N ALA A 40 9.36 18.64 18.83
CA ALA A 40 9.92 19.92 19.25
C ALA A 40 10.06 20.93 18.09
N ALA A 41 10.39 20.44 16.88
CA ALA A 41 10.52 21.26 15.68
C ALA A 41 9.20 21.46 14.91
N GLY A 42 8.14 20.74 15.27
CA GLY A 42 6.87 20.70 14.51
C GLY A 42 7.01 20.10 13.10
N SER A 43 8.14 19.45 12.80
CA SER A 43 8.41 18.80 11.51
C SER A 43 9.55 17.80 11.65
N ALA A 44 9.58 16.79 10.79
CA ALA A 44 10.62 15.76 10.79
C ALA A 44 12.00 16.32 10.38
N ASP A 45 13.05 15.86 11.03
CA ASP A 45 14.42 15.95 10.50
C ASP A 45 14.56 15.03 9.28
N LYS A 46 14.24 15.57 8.10
CA LYS A 46 14.20 14.80 6.85
C LYS A 46 15.51 14.09 6.56
N ALA A 47 16.65 14.68 6.92
CA ALA A 47 17.97 14.09 6.66
C ALA A 47 18.20 12.88 7.57
N ALA A 48 17.87 12.99 8.86
CA ALA A 48 17.96 11.88 9.80
C ALA A 48 17.01 10.73 9.43
N VAL A 49 15.75 11.04 9.09
CA VAL A 49 14.76 10.04 8.66
C VAL A 49 15.17 9.38 7.35
N HIS A 50 15.64 10.15 6.37
CA HIS A 50 16.16 9.59 5.12
C HIS A 50 17.37 8.68 5.35
N GLY A 51 18.31 9.09 6.21
CA GLY A 51 19.43 8.25 6.62
C GLY A 51 18.97 6.92 7.21
N LEU A 52 18.04 6.96 8.17
CA LEU A 52 17.44 5.76 8.77
C LEU A 52 16.83 4.84 7.70
N LEU A 53 15.97 5.38 6.83
CA LEU A 53 15.25 4.59 5.82
C LEU A 53 16.17 4.02 4.73
N THR A 54 17.31 4.66 4.47
CA THR A 54 18.33 4.15 3.52
C THR A 54 19.34 3.21 4.18
N GLY A 55 19.11 2.80 5.43
CA GLY A 55 19.93 1.82 6.14
C GLY A 55 21.12 2.42 6.90
N HIS A 56 21.25 3.75 6.96
CA HIS A 56 22.24 4.37 7.84
C HIS A 56 21.80 4.21 9.29
N ALA A 57 22.63 3.51 10.06
CA ALA A 57 22.44 3.33 11.49
C ALA A 57 22.45 4.69 12.20
N PRO A 58 21.41 5.05 12.98
CA PRO A 58 21.42 6.32 13.72
C PRO A 58 22.42 6.31 14.88
N ARG A 59 22.86 5.12 15.33
CA ARG A 59 23.83 4.90 16.41
C ARG A 59 24.67 3.66 16.14
N GLU A 60 25.87 3.60 16.71
CA GLU A 60 26.74 2.42 16.61
C GLU A 60 26.07 1.19 17.22
N GLY A 61 26.14 0.05 16.53
CA GLY A 61 25.56 -1.22 16.99
C GLY A 61 24.02 -1.33 16.86
N VAL A 62 23.37 -0.35 16.23
CA VAL A 62 21.92 -0.32 16.00
C VAL A 62 21.63 -0.39 14.49
N THR A 63 20.74 -1.28 14.07
CA THR A 63 20.30 -1.32 12.66
C THR A 63 19.09 -0.41 12.43
N ALA A 64 18.86 -0.02 11.18
CA ALA A 64 17.66 0.72 10.80
C ALA A 64 16.37 -0.07 11.14
N ASP A 65 16.37 -1.39 10.88
CA ASP A 65 15.20 -2.25 11.14
C ASP A 65 14.89 -2.36 12.64
N GLN A 66 15.89 -2.33 13.52
CA GLN A 66 15.66 -2.29 14.97
C GLN A 66 14.94 -0.99 15.38
N VAL A 67 15.35 0.14 14.83
CA VAL A 67 14.75 1.44 15.15
C VAL A 67 13.35 1.55 14.56
N LEU A 68 13.14 1.10 13.33
CA LEU A 68 11.81 1.03 12.71
C LEU A 68 10.90 0.06 13.47
N GLY A 69 11.46 -1.06 13.97
CA GLY A 69 10.78 -1.98 14.89
C GLY A 69 10.29 -1.29 16.14
N ASP A 70 11.18 -0.61 16.85
CA ASP A 70 10.84 0.11 18.08
C ASP A 70 9.86 1.28 17.84
N LEU A 71 9.83 1.86 16.63
CA LEU A 71 8.85 2.89 16.24
C LEU A 71 7.47 2.29 15.93
N LEU A 72 7.42 1.23 15.13
CA LEU A 72 6.17 0.70 14.56
C LEU A 72 5.47 -0.32 15.46
N HIS A 73 6.20 -1.05 16.31
CA HIS A 73 5.63 -2.02 17.27
C HIS A 73 5.22 -1.39 18.60
N ARG A 74 5.48 -0.09 18.78
CA ARG A 74 5.12 0.61 20.01
C ARG A 74 3.66 1.01 19.99
N HIS A 75 3.01 0.87 21.14
CA HIS A 75 1.70 1.47 21.42
C HIS A 75 1.92 2.93 21.80
N TRP A 76 1.56 3.85 20.91
CA TRP A 76 1.69 5.29 21.14
C TRP A 76 0.42 5.87 21.77
N ASP A 77 0.56 6.68 22.81
CA ASP A 77 -0.57 7.32 23.50
C ASP A 77 -1.34 8.32 22.62
N ASP A 78 -0.76 8.75 21.49
CA ASP A 78 -1.34 9.70 20.55
C ASP A 78 -1.87 9.04 19.26
N ASP A 79 -2.11 7.73 19.31
CA ASP A 79 -2.48 6.87 18.18
C ASP A 79 -1.42 6.85 17.06
N GLY A 80 -0.18 7.16 17.40
CA GLY A 80 0.97 7.19 16.49
C GLY A 80 1.11 8.49 15.71
N ALA A 81 0.43 9.58 16.10
CA ALA A 81 0.50 10.86 15.38
C ALA A 81 1.93 11.40 15.26
N ALA A 82 2.65 11.48 16.39
CA ALA A 82 4.01 11.98 16.44
C ALA A 82 4.99 11.11 15.62
N MET A 83 4.81 9.79 15.65
CA MET A 83 5.59 8.86 14.83
C MET A 83 5.27 9.02 13.33
N GLY A 84 3.99 9.14 12.96
CA GLY A 84 3.56 9.37 11.59
C GLY A 84 4.14 10.65 10.97
N MET A 85 4.35 11.70 11.77
CA MET A 85 4.97 12.94 11.29
C MET A 85 6.37 12.73 10.70
N LEU A 86 7.12 11.72 11.17
CA LEU A 86 8.46 11.40 10.66
C LEU A 86 8.45 11.15 9.14
N PHE A 87 7.36 10.57 8.62
CA PHE A 87 7.24 10.16 7.22
C PHE A 87 6.44 11.14 6.35
N SER A 88 5.72 12.08 6.98
CA SER A 88 4.77 13.00 6.31
C SER A 88 5.38 13.84 5.18
N TRP A 89 6.68 14.07 5.18
CA TRP A 89 7.38 14.86 4.16
C TRP A 89 7.62 14.10 2.85
N ILE A 90 7.61 12.76 2.88
CA ILE A 90 7.96 11.92 1.74
C ILE A 90 6.99 12.16 0.57
N GLY A 91 5.68 12.14 0.84
CA GLY A 91 4.65 12.33 -0.18
C GLY A 91 4.75 13.69 -0.90
N PRO A 92 4.81 14.82 -0.18
CA PRO A 92 5.03 16.14 -0.78
C PRO A 92 6.37 16.28 -1.52
N ASP A 93 7.49 15.82 -0.94
CA ASP A 93 8.81 15.95 -1.57
C ASP A 93 8.92 15.11 -2.86
N ALA A 94 8.20 13.99 -2.96
CA ALA A 94 8.12 13.18 -4.18
C ALA A 94 7.54 13.92 -5.40
N LYS A 95 6.75 14.98 -5.17
CA LYS A 95 6.16 15.83 -6.21
C LYS A 95 7.01 17.06 -6.54
N SER A 96 8.18 17.21 -5.90
CA SER A 96 9.07 18.33 -6.14
C SER A 96 9.55 18.36 -7.58
N SER A 97 9.64 19.56 -8.17
CA SER A 97 10.32 19.76 -9.45
C SER A 97 11.84 19.66 -9.35
N ASP A 98 12.39 19.71 -8.13
CA ASP A 98 13.81 19.45 -7.88
C ASP A 98 14.05 17.93 -7.88
N PRO A 99 14.81 17.40 -8.87
CA PRO A 99 15.03 15.96 -8.99
C PRO A 99 15.77 15.35 -7.81
N VAL A 100 16.61 16.12 -7.11
CA VAL A 100 17.34 15.62 -5.92
C VAL A 100 16.38 15.44 -4.75
N VAL A 101 15.44 16.37 -4.56
CA VAL A 101 14.42 16.29 -3.51
C VAL A 101 13.45 15.13 -3.80
N ALA A 102 12.99 15.00 -5.04
CA ALA A 102 12.09 13.91 -5.45
C ALA A 102 12.76 12.53 -5.33
N ALA A 103 14.04 12.40 -5.74
CA ALA A 103 14.79 11.17 -5.60
C ALA A 103 14.97 10.78 -4.12
N ARG A 104 15.34 11.73 -3.25
CA ARG A 104 15.46 11.49 -1.81
C ARG A 104 14.17 10.94 -1.20
N ALA A 105 13.03 11.48 -1.60
CA ALA A 105 11.73 10.98 -1.16
C ALA A 105 11.48 9.55 -1.62
N GLY A 106 11.80 9.21 -2.88
CA GLY A 106 11.68 7.85 -3.39
C GLY A 106 12.59 6.84 -2.70
N GLU A 107 13.84 7.22 -2.44
CA GLU A 107 14.78 6.37 -1.71
C GLU A 107 14.28 6.11 -0.27
N SER A 108 13.73 7.13 0.40
CA SER A 108 13.10 6.98 1.71
C SER A 108 11.84 6.10 1.67
N ALA A 109 10.97 6.32 0.68
CA ALA A 109 9.78 5.50 0.49
C ALA A 109 10.14 4.03 0.20
N THR A 110 11.26 3.77 -0.48
CA THR A 110 11.77 2.42 -0.73
C THR A 110 12.11 1.72 0.57
N GLY A 111 12.86 2.39 1.46
CA GLY A 111 13.22 1.86 2.77
C GLY A 111 12.00 1.56 3.63
N LEU A 112 11.03 2.47 3.63
CA LEU A 112 9.77 2.32 4.36
C LEU A 112 8.95 1.15 3.80
N ALA A 113 8.73 1.11 2.49
CA ALA A 113 7.97 0.04 1.82
C ALA A 113 8.64 -1.34 2.02
N ARG A 114 9.97 -1.41 1.97
CA ARG A 114 10.71 -2.64 2.30
C ARG A 114 10.43 -3.09 3.73
N TYR A 115 10.56 -2.19 4.71
CA TYR A 115 10.32 -2.55 6.11
C TYR A 115 8.89 -3.06 6.33
N LEU A 116 7.88 -2.35 5.81
CA LEU A 116 6.48 -2.77 5.95
C LEU A 116 6.24 -4.15 5.31
N GLY A 117 6.81 -4.38 4.13
CA GLY A 117 6.58 -5.62 3.42
C GLY A 117 7.36 -6.82 3.97
N ASP A 118 8.57 -6.61 4.50
CA ASP A 118 9.37 -7.63 5.19
C ASP A 118 8.75 -8.03 6.55
N HIS A 119 8.05 -7.10 7.21
CA HIS A 119 7.48 -7.27 8.55
C HIS A 119 5.95 -7.39 8.59
N VAL A 120 5.29 -7.73 7.47
CA VAL A 120 3.81 -7.78 7.40
C VAL A 120 3.19 -8.69 8.46
N ALA A 121 3.81 -9.83 8.77
CA ALA A 121 3.27 -10.76 9.76
C ALA A 121 3.22 -10.13 11.15
N ASP A 122 4.31 -9.46 11.55
CA ASP A 122 4.43 -8.82 12.86
C ASP A 122 3.57 -7.54 12.91
N LEU A 123 3.53 -6.78 11.82
CA LEU A 123 2.77 -5.52 11.76
C LEU A 123 1.25 -5.74 11.69
N LEU A 124 0.78 -6.87 11.16
CA LEU A 124 -0.63 -7.24 11.27
C LEU A 124 -0.96 -7.86 12.63
N ASN A 125 0.05 -8.23 13.44
CA ASN A 125 -0.11 -8.94 14.72
C ASN A 125 0.84 -8.36 15.78
N LEU A 126 0.62 -7.10 16.19
CA LEU A 126 1.62 -6.26 16.87
C LEU A 126 2.14 -6.84 18.20
N ASP A 127 1.24 -7.49 18.96
CA ASP A 127 1.52 -8.09 20.26
C ASP A 127 1.72 -9.63 20.18
N GLY A 128 2.02 -10.12 18.97
CA GLY A 128 2.17 -11.54 18.66
C GLY A 128 0.94 -12.14 17.96
N PRO A 129 0.96 -13.44 17.64
CA PRO A 129 -0.07 -14.05 16.80
C PRO A 129 -1.50 -13.83 17.33
N ARG A 130 -2.41 -13.43 16.46
CA ARG A 130 -3.82 -13.15 16.74
C ARG A 130 -4.05 -11.95 17.64
N THR A 131 -3.35 -10.86 17.36
CA THR A 131 -3.47 -9.61 18.10
C THR A 131 -3.76 -8.46 17.13
N ALA A 132 -4.02 -7.28 17.68
CA ALA A 132 -4.34 -6.12 16.87
C ALA A 132 -3.17 -5.77 15.92
N SER A 133 -3.53 -5.39 14.70
CA SER A 133 -2.61 -4.84 13.71
C SER A 133 -2.12 -3.44 14.10
N VAL A 134 -1.03 -3.02 13.48
CA VAL A 134 -0.46 -1.68 13.64
C VAL A 134 -1.45 -0.57 13.26
N GLY A 135 -2.35 -0.79 12.28
CA GLY A 135 -3.39 0.18 11.92
C GLY A 135 -4.50 0.28 12.96
N GLN A 136 -4.76 -0.79 13.71
CA GLN A 136 -5.72 -0.76 14.82
C GLN A 136 -5.12 -0.11 16.07
N VAL A 137 -3.81 -0.29 16.32
CA VAL A 137 -3.11 0.26 17.49
C VAL A 137 -2.66 1.71 17.27
N ASN A 138 -2.14 2.02 16.08
CA ASN A 138 -1.57 3.32 15.72
C ASN A 138 -2.18 3.87 14.41
N PRO A 139 -3.50 4.09 14.34
CA PRO A 139 -4.19 4.46 13.11
C PRO A 139 -3.62 5.73 12.46
N LYS A 140 -3.28 6.76 13.24
CA LYS A 140 -2.77 8.02 12.67
C LYS A 140 -1.40 7.86 12.04
N ALA A 141 -0.57 6.95 12.55
CA ALA A 141 0.70 6.64 11.91
C ALA A 141 0.51 5.97 10.54
N ILE A 142 -0.37 4.97 10.47
CA ILE A 142 -0.64 4.24 9.22
C ILE A 142 -1.30 5.14 8.17
N GLN A 143 -2.13 6.08 8.58
CA GLN A 143 -2.67 7.12 7.68
C GLN A 143 -1.55 7.99 7.08
N GLN A 144 -0.60 8.46 7.90
CA GLN A 144 0.53 9.26 7.40
C GLN A 144 1.47 8.44 6.50
N ILE A 145 1.70 7.17 6.84
CA ILE A 145 2.47 6.24 6.00
C ILE A 145 1.77 6.00 4.65
N GLY A 146 0.45 5.83 4.65
CA GLY A 146 -0.34 5.75 3.41
C GLY A 146 -0.18 7.01 2.56
N VAL A 147 -0.34 8.20 3.14
CA VAL A 147 -0.12 9.45 2.42
C VAL A 147 1.31 9.55 1.87
N ALA A 148 2.32 9.14 2.65
CA ALA A 148 3.73 9.15 2.26
C ALA A 148 4.02 8.24 1.05
N LEU A 149 3.41 7.05 1.00
CA LEU A 149 3.65 6.05 -0.04
C LEU A 149 2.80 6.24 -1.31
N THR A 150 1.75 7.06 -1.25
CA THR A 150 0.82 7.31 -2.36
C THR A 150 1.49 7.63 -3.71
N PRO A 151 2.53 8.50 -3.79
CA PRO A 151 3.18 8.80 -5.07
C PRO A 151 3.89 7.61 -5.72
N PHE A 152 4.13 6.53 -4.97
CA PHE A 152 4.92 5.38 -5.39
C PHE A 152 4.07 4.14 -5.73
N ILE A 153 2.74 4.25 -5.66
CA ILE A 153 1.80 3.17 -6.01
C ILE A 153 2.06 2.64 -7.43
N ALA A 154 2.29 3.53 -8.40
CA ALA A 154 2.64 3.13 -9.76
C ALA A 154 3.96 2.33 -9.79
N ASN A 155 4.98 2.80 -9.07
CA ASN A 155 6.29 2.13 -9.01
C ASN A 155 6.16 0.70 -8.45
N MET A 156 5.35 0.50 -7.41
CA MET A 156 5.06 -0.81 -6.82
C MET A 156 4.44 -1.79 -7.83
N ALA A 157 3.63 -1.29 -8.76
CA ALA A 157 3.04 -2.07 -9.85
C ALA A 157 3.96 -2.28 -11.06
N GLY A 158 5.22 -1.86 -10.99
CA GLY A 158 6.18 -2.07 -12.07
C GLY A 158 6.32 -0.89 -13.04
N VAL A 159 5.51 0.17 -12.92
CA VAL A 159 5.53 1.33 -13.82
C VAL A 159 6.82 2.12 -13.66
N ARG A 160 7.44 2.53 -14.77
CA ARG A 160 8.69 3.31 -14.80
C ARG A 160 8.61 4.59 -15.61
N SER A 161 7.57 4.73 -16.41
CA SER A 161 7.42 5.86 -17.31
C SER A 161 7.41 7.19 -16.55
N PRO A 162 8.28 8.14 -16.94
CA PRO A 162 8.27 9.48 -16.35
C PRO A 162 6.90 10.12 -16.47
N GLY A 163 6.45 10.80 -15.41
CA GLY A 163 5.12 11.41 -15.33
C GLY A 163 4.03 10.50 -14.77
N ILE A 164 4.28 9.19 -14.66
CA ILE A 164 3.42 8.24 -13.91
C ILE A 164 4.17 7.72 -12.68
N ALA A 165 5.40 7.24 -12.85
CA ALA A 165 6.24 6.78 -11.77
C ALA A 165 6.95 7.97 -11.08
N ALA A 166 7.05 7.90 -9.76
CA ALA A 166 7.87 8.83 -8.98
C ALA A 166 9.36 8.44 -9.04
N ALA A 167 10.24 9.43 -8.91
CA ALA A 167 11.69 9.22 -8.94
C ALA A 167 12.20 8.52 -7.67
N GLY A 168 13.36 7.86 -7.74
CA GLY A 168 14.07 7.32 -6.57
C GLY A 168 13.51 6.04 -5.96
N PHE A 169 12.37 5.54 -6.44
CA PHE A 169 11.78 4.27 -5.98
C PHE A 169 12.08 3.16 -7.01
N PRO A 170 12.90 2.15 -6.65
CA PRO A 170 13.36 1.14 -7.58
C PRO A 170 12.23 0.20 -7.99
N ALA A 171 12.50 -0.55 -9.05
CA ALA A 171 11.64 -1.65 -9.42
C ALA A 171 11.58 -2.73 -8.33
N PRO A 172 10.47 -3.49 -8.22
CA PRO A 172 10.51 -4.79 -7.58
C PRO A 172 11.69 -5.58 -8.16
N GLY A 173 12.64 -5.96 -7.30
CA GLY A 173 13.89 -6.62 -7.68
C GLY A 173 13.70 -8.11 -8.00
N GLY A 174 14.68 -8.73 -8.64
CA GLY A 174 14.56 -10.08 -9.20
C GLY A 174 14.36 -11.25 -8.23
N SER A 175 14.48 -11.04 -6.92
CA SER A 175 14.14 -12.07 -5.90
C SER A 175 12.74 -11.91 -5.30
N ASP A 176 12.04 -10.81 -5.62
CA ASP A 176 10.65 -10.63 -5.22
C ASP A 176 9.74 -11.13 -6.35
N PRO A 177 8.90 -12.17 -6.11
CA PRO A 177 7.79 -12.48 -6.99
C PRO A 177 7.00 -11.20 -7.29
N VAL A 178 6.51 -11.05 -8.52
CA VAL A 178 5.90 -9.80 -9.00
C VAL A 178 4.85 -9.32 -7.99
N GLY A 179 5.12 -8.16 -7.39
CA GLY A 179 4.17 -7.50 -6.50
C GLY A 179 4.05 -8.08 -5.09
N ARG A 180 4.79 -9.13 -4.67
CA ARG A 180 4.63 -9.71 -3.32
C ARG A 180 4.94 -8.70 -2.21
N ASN A 181 6.07 -7.98 -2.30
CA ASN A 181 6.37 -6.93 -1.32
C ASN A 181 5.31 -5.81 -1.34
N ALA A 182 4.80 -5.47 -2.53
CA ALA A 182 3.74 -4.48 -2.67
C ALA A 182 2.40 -4.93 -2.05
N VAL A 183 2.03 -6.20 -2.23
CA VAL A 183 0.85 -6.81 -1.58
C VAL A 183 0.96 -6.68 -0.07
N ASN A 184 2.13 -6.97 0.49
CA ASN A 184 2.37 -6.85 1.93
C ASN A 184 2.26 -5.39 2.41
N VAL A 185 2.82 -4.43 1.65
CA VAL A 185 2.65 -2.99 1.95
C VAL A 185 1.18 -2.60 1.95
N PHE A 186 0.41 -3.02 0.95
CA PHE A 186 -1.03 -2.74 0.88
C PHE A 186 -1.81 -3.39 2.02
N ALA A 187 -1.41 -4.58 2.48
CA ALA A 187 -2.03 -5.22 3.63
C ALA A 187 -1.78 -4.43 4.93
N VAL A 188 -0.53 -4.02 5.19
CA VAL A 188 -0.20 -3.23 6.40
C VAL A 188 -0.87 -1.86 6.36
N VAL A 189 -0.82 -1.15 5.24
CA VAL A 189 -1.49 0.15 5.08
C VAL A 189 -3.02 -0.01 5.20
N GLY A 190 -3.55 -1.11 4.65
CA GLY A 190 -4.97 -1.44 4.69
C GLY A 190 -5.51 -1.81 6.07
N SER A 191 -4.64 -2.00 7.07
CA SER A 191 -5.03 -2.34 8.45
C SER A 191 -5.68 -1.19 9.22
N ASP A 192 -5.56 0.05 8.71
CA ASP A 192 -6.38 1.19 9.11
C ASP A 192 -7.42 1.50 8.01
N LYS A 193 -8.68 1.71 8.41
CA LYS A 193 -9.80 1.91 7.49
C LYS A 193 -9.63 3.15 6.59
N ASP A 194 -9.22 4.27 7.17
CA ASP A 194 -9.12 5.53 6.42
C ASP A 194 -7.92 5.49 5.46
N SER A 195 -6.81 4.90 5.90
CA SER A 195 -5.65 4.65 5.06
C SER A 195 -5.95 3.66 3.92
N ALA A 196 -6.71 2.59 4.20
CA ALA A 196 -7.19 1.65 3.18
C ALA A 196 -8.01 2.34 2.09
N GLN A 197 -8.98 3.19 2.49
CA GLN A 197 -9.80 3.96 1.55
C GLN A 197 -8.95 4.90 0.69
N HIS A 198 -8.02 5.60 1.32
CA HIS A 198 -7.08 6.49 0.62
C HIS A 198 -6.24 5.73 -0.40
N PHE A 199 -5.74 4.54 -0.06
CA PHE A 199 -4.97 3.68 -0.98
C PHE A 199 -5.82 3.16 -2.15
N VAL A 200 -7.07 2.74 -1.91
CA VAL A 200 -7.99 2.33 -2.97
C VAL A 200 -8.21 3.46 -3.96
N ASP A 201 -8.54 4.66 -3.47
CA ASP A 201 -8.82 5.80 -4.34
C ASP A 201 -7.57 6.25 -5.11
N ALA A 202 -6.41 6.25 -4.47
CA ALA A 202 -5.14 6.55 -5.13
C ALA A 202 -4.77 5.50 -6.19
N THR A 203 -5.02 4.21 -5.92
CA THR A 203 -4.80 3.12 -6.86
C THR A 203 -5.69 3.28 -8.09
N PHE A 204 -6.98 3.58 -7.90
CA PHE A 204 -7.91 3.81 -9.00
C PHE A 204 -7.50 5.03 -9.84
N ALA A 205 -7.00 6.09 -9.20
CA ALA A 205 -6.45 7.25 -9.92
C ALA A 205 -5.24 6.87 -10.78
N VAL A 206 -4.29 6.08 -10.25
CA VAL A 206 -3.13 5.60 -11.02
C VAL A 206 -3.57 4.68 -12.16
N ALA A 207 -4.48 3.74 -11.90
CA ALA A 207 -5.04 2.85 -12.92
C ALA A 207 -5.69 3.66 -14.07
N GLY A 208 -6.45 4.70 -13.74
CA GLY A 208 -7.03 5.62 -14.72
C GLY A 208 -5.99 6.36 -15.56
N VAL A 209 -4.84 6.74 -14.99
CA VAL A 209 -3.72 7.33 -15.74
C VAL A 209 -3.10 6.32 -16.71
N ILE A 210 -2.86 5.08 -16.26
CA ILE A 210 -2.31 4.00 -17.12
C ILE A 210 -3.26 3.72 -18.29
N ALA A 211 -4.56 3.53 -18.02
CA ALA A 211 -5.57 3.29 -19.04
C ALA A 211 -5.65 4.46 -20.03
N ARG A 212 -5.61 5.72 -19.55
CA ARG A 212 -5.62 6.90 -20.41
C ARG A 212 -4.43 6.95 -21.35
N GLU A 213 -3.22 6.77 -20.83
CA GLU A 213 -2.00 6.78 -21.66
C GLU A 213 -2.05 5.69 -22.72
N TRP A 214 -2.55 4.50 -22.38
CA TRP A 214 -2.76 3.43 -23.34
C TRP A 214 -3.83 3.78 -24.39
N VAL A 215 -5.01 4.23 -23.99
CA VAL A 215 -6.10 4.59 -24.92
C VAL A 215 -5.65 5.68 -25.88
N PHE A 216 -5.00 6.73 -25.38
CA PHE A 216 -4.50 7.83 -26.21
C PHE A 216 -3.47 7.30 -27.20
N ALA A 217 -2.57 6.42 -26.75
CA ALA A 217 -1.59 5.81 -27.63
C ALA A 217 -2.24 5.01 -28.78
N GLU A 218 -3.25 4.20 -28.48
CA GLU A 218 -3.98 3.42 -29.49
C GLU A 218 -4.72 4.32 -30.50
N LEU A 219 -5.42 5.34 -30.00
CA LEU A 219 -6.18 6.28 -30.84
C LEU A 219 -5.27 7.17 -31.71
N ASP A 220 -4.10 7.54 -31.19
CA ASP A 220 -3.07 8.31 -31.90
C ASP A 220 -2.15 7.44 -32.79
N HIS A 221 -2.33 6.11 -32.77
CA HIS A 221 -1.48 5.15 -33.49
C HIS A 221 0.01 5.23 -33.11
N ARG A 222 0.31 5.36 -31.81
CA ARG A 222 1.66 5.34 -31.22
C ARG A 222 1.80 4.21 -30.21
N ALA A 223 3.04 3.92 -29.79
CA ALA A 223 3.30 3.00 -28.70
C ALA A 223 2.92 3.64 -27.35
N ALA A 224 2.30 2.86 -26.47
CA ALA A 224 2.05 3.25 -25.08
C ALA A 224 3.34 3.04 -24.25
N ALA A 225 3.61 3.95 -23.31
CA ALA A 225 4.78 3.86 -22.43
C ALA A 225 4.57 2.84 -21.30
N GLU A 226 3.33 2.71 -20.84
CA GLU A 226 2.84 1.66 -19.96
C GLU A 226 1.56 1.09 -20.53
N GLY A 227 1.14 -0.08 -20.07
CA GLY A 227 0.04 -0.77 -20.69
C GLY A 227 -0.86 -1.56 -19.75
N PRO A 228 -1.71 -2.39 -20.35
CA PRO A 228 -2.70 -3.17 -19.63
C PRO A 228 -2.10 -4.14 -18.61
N TYR A 229 -0.87 -4.62 -18.85
CA TYR A 229 -0.16 -5.49 -17.90
C TYR A 229 0.07 -4.81 -16.54
N GLN A 230 0.65 -3.61 -16.52
CA GLN A 230 0.87 -2.87 -15.27
C GLN A 230 -0.44 -2.48 -14.59
N TYR A 231 -1.49 -2.22 -15.37
CA TYR A 231 -2.83 -2.02 -14.84
C TYR A 231 -3.32 -3.27 -14.08
N GLY A 232 -3.19 -4.46 -14.69
CA GLY A 232 -3.56 -5.73 -14.06
C GLY A 232 -2.77 -6.02 -12.78
N VAL A 233 -1.45 -5.83 -12.81
CA VAL A 233 -0.58 -5.98 -11.64
C VAL A 233 -1.03 -5.05 -10.51
N LEU A 234 -1.32 -3.78 -10.83
CA LEU A 234 -1.77 -2.79 -9.85
C LEU A 234 -3.08 -3.20 -9.18
N CYS A 235 -4.08 -3.58 -9.97
CA CYS A 235 -5.38 -4.01 -9.43
C CYS A 235 -5.26 -5.28 -8.59
N ARG A 236 -4.38 -6.23 -8.97
CA ARG A 236 -4.15 -7.44 -8.20
C ARG A 236 -3.39 -7.19 -6.89
N ILE A 237 -2.41 -6.29 -6.88
CA ILE A 237 -1.74 -5.86 -5.64
C ILE A 237 -2.76 -5.33 -4.64
N LEU A 238 -3.66 -4.46 -5.09
CA LEU A 238 -4.74 -3.93 -4.25
C LEU A 238 -5.63 -5.05 -3.72
N ASP A 239 -6.13 -5.91 -4.61
CA ASP A 239 -7.02 -7.02 -4.27
C ASP A 239 -6.39 -7.96 -3.22
N ARG A 240 -5.16 -8.41 -3.48
CA ARG A 240 -4.46 -9.34 -2.59
C ARG A 240 -4.08 -8.68 -1.26
N GLY A 241 -3.65 -7.42 -1.27
CA GLY A 241 -3.27 -6.70 -0.06
C GLY A 241 -4.46 -6.52 0.89
N LEU A 242 -5.58 -6.02 0.38
CA LEU A 242 -6.81 -5.85 1.17
C LEU A 242 -7.40 -7.18 1.63
N THR A 243 -7.34 -8.21 0.78
CA THR A 243 -7.78 -9.55 1.14
C THR A 243 -6.90 -10.16 2.25
N ALA A 244 -5.58 -10.00 2.17
CA ALA A 244 -4.64 -10.53 3.16
C ALA A 244 -4.88 -9.91 4.56
N GLU A 245 -5.14 -8.61 4.61
CA GLU A 245 -5.52 -7.90 5.84
C GLU A 245 -6.85 -8.42 6.41
N ALA A 246 -7.90 -8.52 5.59
CA ALA A 246 -9.20 -9.01 6.04
C ALA A 246 -9.16 -10.48 6.48
N ASP A 247 -8.34 -11.30 5.82
CA ASP A 247 -8.10 -12.69 6.23
C ASP A 247 -7.38 -12.78 7.57
N ASP A 248 -6.46 -11.86 7.86
CA ASP A 248 -5.80 -11.80 9.16
C ASP A 248 -6.78 -11.44 10.26
N ARG A 249 -7.55 -10.35 10.09
CA ARG A 249 -8.61 -9.96 11.04
C ARG A 249 -9.64 -11.08 11.25
N THR A 250 -9.94 -11.86 10.19
CA THR A 250 -10.80 -13.05 10.30
C THR A 250 -10.17 -14.12 11.20
N ARG A 251 -8.87 -14.40 11.04
CA ARG A 251 -8.14 -15.36 11.89
C ARG A 251 -8.03 -14.89 13.33
N ASP A 252 -7.91 -13.59 13.57
CA ASP A 252 -7.86 -13.03 14.93
C ASP A 252 -9.18 -13.24 15.66
N GLU A 253 -10.30 -13.01 14.98
CA GLU A 253 -11.63 -13.14 15.56
C GLU A 253 -12.07 -14.60 15.72
N PHE A 254 -11.74 -15.47 14.75
CA PHE A 254 -12.33 -16.82 14.65
C PHE A 254 -11.33 -17.98 14.74
N GLY A 255 -10.01 -17.72 14.77
CA GLY A 255 -8.97 -18.76 14.78
C GLY A 255 -8.80 -19.51 13.44
N ASP A 256 -7.98 -20.57 13.43
CA ASP A 256 -7.61 -21.31 12.20
C ASP A 256 -8.70 -22.27 11.68
N THR A 257 -9.79 -22.44 12.41
CA THR A 257 -10.92 -23.24 11.92
C THR A 257 -11.61 -22.44 10.82
N SER A 258 -11.20 -22.64 9.56
CA SER A 258 -11.90 -22.13 8.39
C SER A 258 -13.40 -22.32 8.59
N PRO A 259 -14.21 -21.25 8.58
CA PRO A 259 -15.64 -21.41 8.51
C PRO A 259 -15.95 -22.24 7.26
N LEU A 260 -16.75 -23.30 7.42
CA LEU A 260 -17.38 -23.99 6.28
C LEU A 260 -17.98 -22.95 5.32
N PRO A 261 -18.11 -23.25 4.00
CA PRO A 261 -18.47 -22.27 2.96
C PRO A 261 -19.96 -21.83 3.01
N VAL A 262 -20.52 -21.61 4.19
CA VAL A 262 -21.93 -21.28 4.39
C VAL A 262 -22.04 -20.17 5.46
N GLY A 263 -22.08 -18.91 4.98
CA GLY A 263 -22.63 -17.75 5.68
C GLY A 263 -21.61 -16.83 6.37
N ASN A 264 -21.50 -15.58 5.86
CA ASN A 264 -21.10 -14.31 6.54
C ASN A 264 -20.17 -14.37 7.77
N LYS A 265 -19.09 -15.17 7.76
CA LYS A 265 -18.11 -15.25 8.87
C LYS A 265 -16.67 -14.94 8.46
N ARG A 266 -16.49 -14.29 7.31
CA ARG A 266 -15.21 -13.69 6.90
C ARG A 266 -15.33 -12.19 7.09
N GLN A 267 -14.39 -11.60 7.80
CA GLN A 267 -14.27 -10.14 7.83
C GLN A 267 -14.05 -9.67 6.39
N GLN A 268 -14.88 -8.73 5.96
CA GLN A 268 -14.68 -8.09 4.65
C GLN A 268 -13.58 -7.06 4.77
N PRO A 269 -12.84 -6.76 3.69
CA PRO A 269 -11.99 -5.58 3.63
C PRO A 269 -12.75 -4.34 4.11
N TYR A 270 -12.07 -3.41 4.77
CA TYR A 270 -12.70 -2.18 5.26
C TYR A 270 -13.36 -1.35 4.16
N VAL A 271 -12.89 -1.52 2.93
CA VAL A 271 -13.38 -0.85 1.73
C VAL A 271 -14.04 -1.88 0.83
N GLU A 272 -15.30 -1.66 0.48
CA GLU A 272 -15.97 -2.45 -0.55
C GLU A 272 -15.44 -2.05 -1.94
N TYR A 273 -14.40 -2.74 -2.40
CA TYR A 273 -13.79 -2.51 -3.71
C TYR A 273 -14.20 -3.56 -4.75
N ASP A 274 -14.58 -4.78 -4.33
CA ASP A 274 -14.93 -5.90 -5.23
C ASP A 274 -16.01 -5.55 -6.24
N ALA A 275 -17.03 -4.80 -5.81
CA ALA A 275 -18.12 -4.36 -6.67
C ALA A 275 -17.66 -3.42 -7.80
N VAL A 276 -16.52 -2.74 -7.61
CA VAL A 276 -15.95 -1.76 -8.55
C VAL A 276 -14.83 -2.36 -9.37
N VAL A 277 -13.95 -3.19 -8.78
CA VAL A 277 -12.72 -3.68 -9.42
C VAL A 277 -13.00 -4.40 -10.74
N GLY A 278 -14.10 -5.17 -10.82
CA GLY A 278 -14.49 -5.88 -12.04
C GLY A 278 -14.88 -4.94 -13.20
N ALA A 279 -15.51 -3.81 -12.91
CA ALA A 279 -15.94 -2.83 -13.92
C ALA A 279 -14.93 -1.70 -14.15
N LEU A 280 -13.89 -1.62 -13.32
CA LEU A 280 -12.92 -0.52 -13.32
C LEU A 280 -12.18 -0.39 -14.66
N PRO A 281 -11.70 -1.47 -15.32
CA PRO A 281 -11.09 -1.37 -16.64
C PRO A 281 -11.99 -0.66 -17.66
N GLU A 282 -13.25 -1.05 -17.72
CA GLU A 282 -14.20 -0.52 -18.70
C GLU A 282 -14.54 0.95 -18.38
N ILE A 283 -14.72 1.28 -17.10
CA ILE A 283 -14.95 2.68 -16.66
C ILE A 283 -13.77 3.57 -17.05
N THR A 284 -12.53 3.13 -16.79
CA THR A 284 -11.34 3.93 -17.06
C THR A 284 -11.06 4.06 -18.57
N ILE A 285 -11.27 3.00 -19.36
CA ILE A 285 -11.14 3.05 -20.82
C ILE A 285 -12.20 3.97 -21.43
N ALA A 286 -13.47 3.83 -21.04
CA ALA A 286 -14.54 4.67 -21.58
C ALA A 286 -14.31 6.15 -21.23
N SER A 287 -13.89 6.44 -19.99
CA SER A 287 -13.51 7.79 -19.56
C SER A 287 -12.35 8.35 -20.38
N ALA A 288 -11.34 7.53 -20.68
CA ALA A 288 -10.21 7.94 -21.51
C ALA A 288 -10.63 8.22 -22.96
N ILE A 289 -11.46 7.37 -23.58
CA ILE A 289 -11.98 7.60 -24.94
C ILE A 289 -12.73 8.94 -24.99
N GLN A 290 -13.63 9.17 -24.03
CA GLN A 290 -14.38 10.42 -23.95
C GLN A 290 -13.47 11.63 -23.72
N SER A 291 -12.45 11.50 -22.87
CA SER A 291 -11.46 12.57 -22.64
C SER A 291 -10.66 12.91 -23.89
N HIS A 292 -10.35 11.91 -24.73
CA HIS A 292 -9.63 12.09 -25.98
C HIS A 292 -10.49 12.75 -27.06
N ASN A 293 -11.69 12.20 -27.29
CA ASN A 293 -12.55 12.57 -28.42
C ASN A 293 -13.53 13.72 -28.09
N GLY A 294 -13.70 14.04 -26.80
CA GLY A 294 -14.74 14.93 -26.28
C GLY A 294 -16.12 14.27 -26.13
N PHE A 295 -16.31 13.07 -26.70
CA PHE A 295 -17.53 12.27 -26.60
C PHE A 295 -17.20 10.78 -26.79
N ILE A 296 -18.15 9.90 -26.46
CA ILE A 296 -18.10 8.47 -26.80
C ILE A 296 -19.42 8.07 -27.43
N GLY A 297 -19.37 7.48 -28.62
CA GLY A 297 -20.57 7.06 -29.34
C GLY A 297 -21.24 5.90 -28.63
N HIS A 298 -22.56 5.96 -28.43
CA HIS A 298 -23.31 4.88 -27.78
C HIS A 298 -24.76 4.79 -28.29
N ASP A 299 -25.33 3.59 -28.19
CA ASP A 299 -26.76 3.35 -28.44
C ASP A 299 -27.62 3.96 -27.30
N ALA A 300 -28.82 4.41 -27.64
CA ALA A 300 -29.77 5.03 -26.69
C ALA A 300 -30.06 4.15 -25.46
N ARG A 301 -29.97 2.82 -25.57
CA ARG A 301 -30.11 1.89 -24.43
C ARG A 301 -29.08 2.13 -23.32
N TYR A 302 -27.92 2.70 -23.64
CA TYR A 302 -26.82 2.95 -22.69
C TYR A 302 -26.82 4.38 -22.13
N THR A 303 -27.79 5.22 -22.52
CA THR A 303 -27.87 6.63 -22.09
C THR A 303 -27.85 6.78 -20.56
N TYR A 304 -28.32 5.78 -19.82
CA TYR A 304 -28.33 5.80 -18.35
C TYR A 304 -26.92 5.86 -17.70
N LEU A 305 -25.86 5.49 -18.45
CA LEU A 305 -24.46 5.61 -18.04
C LEU A 305 -23.92 7.04 -18.18
N PHE A 306 -24.67 7.91 -18.87
CA PHE A 306 -24.27 9.26 -19.22
C PHE A 306 -25.18 10.31 -18.55
N GLY A 307 -24.62 11.48 -18.27
CA GLY A 307 -25.37 12.65 -17.84
C GLY A 307 -26.10 13.32 -19.00
N ASP A 308 -26.93 14.30 -18.69
CA ASP A 308 -27.65 15.10 -19.70
C ASP A 308 -26.70 15.91 -20.60
N ASP A 309 -25.46 16.12 -20.15
CA ASP A 309 -24.36 16.74 -20.89
C ASP A 309 -23.60 15.75 -21.80
N GLY A 310 -24.04 14.49 -21.85
CA GLY A 310 -23.39 13.42 -22.59
C GLY A 310 -22.08 12.92 -21.98
N GLN A 311 -21.69 13.39 -20.80
CA GLN A 311 -20.50 12.93 -20.09
C GLN A 311 -20.79 11.62 -19.34
N LEU A 312 -19.79 10.75 -19.22
CA LEU A 312 -19.91 9.58 -18.35
C LEU A 312 -20.19 10.07 -16.92
N ARG A 313 -21.21 9.45 -16.30
CA ARG A 313 -21.50 9.71 -14.90
C ARG A 313 -20.36 9.19 -14.03
N ASP A 314 -20.36 9.57 -12.76
CA ASP A 314 -19.49 8.95 -11.76
C ASP A 314 -19.97 7.52 -11.47
N LEU A 315 -19.62 6.59 -12.36
CA LEU A 315 -20.06 5.20 -12.30
C LEU A 315 -19.50 4.47 -11.07
N ILE A 316 -18.29 4.83 -10.62
CA ILE A 316 -17.70 4.29 -9.40
C ILE A 316 -18.57 4.66 -8.21
N GLN A 317 -18.94 5.94 -8.07
CA GLN A 317 -19.80 6.39 -6.98
C GLN A 317 -21.20 5.76 -7.06
N LEU A 318 -21.76 5.60 -8.25
CA LEU A 318 -23.07 4.96 -8.43
C LEU A 318 -23.06 3.47 -8.07
N ILE A 319 -21.96 2.76 -8.36
CA ILE A 319 -21.76 1.37 -7.94
C ILE A 319 -21.60 1.30 -6.42
N ARG A 320 -20.73 2.13 -5.82
CA ARG A 320 -20.52 2.19 -4.36
C ARG A 320 -21.81 2.54 -3.60
N ALA A 321 -22.67 3.38 -4.18
CA ALA A 321 -23.97 3.73 -3.60
C ALA A 321 -25.06 2.65 -3.82
N GLY A 322 -24.75 1.54 -4.51
CA GLY A 322 -25.71 0.49 -4.85
C GLY A 322 -26.76 0.91 -5.88
N ALA A 323 -26.60 2.06 -6.53
CA ALA A 323 -27.53 2.56 -7.55
C ALA A 323 -27.36 1.82 -8.88
N LEU A 324 -26.17 1.28 -9.15
CA LEU A 324 -25.85 0.46 -10.31
C LEU A 324 -25.12 -0.83 -9.88
N SER A 325 -25.32 -1.90 -10.64
CA SER A 325 -24.54 -3.13 -10.49
C SER A 325 -23.25 -3.02 -11.30
N GLY A 326 -22.10 -3.28 -10.67
CA GLY A 326 -20.80 -3.30 -11.35
C GLY A 326 -20.79 -4.23 -12.57
N GLN A 327 -21.34 -5.44 -12.45
CA GLN A 327 -21.42 -6.41 -13.55
C GLN A 327 -22.26 -5.92 -14.74
N VAL A 328 -23.35 -5.19 -14.47
CA VAL A 328 -24.18 -4.60 -15.53
C VAL A 328 -23.43 -3.48 -16.22
N VAL A 329 -22.77 -2.61 -15.43
CA VAL A 329 -21.97 -1.49 -15.95
C VAL A 329 -20.82 -2.01 -16.81
N GLU A 330 -20.09 -3.02 -16.35
CA GLU A 330 -19.03 -3.70 -17.08
C GLU A 330 -19.54 -4.15 -18.46
N GLY A 331 -20.55 -5.02 -18.50
CA GLY A 331 -21.07 -5.59 -19.75
C GLY A 331 -21.61 -4.53 -20.72
N ASP A 332 -22.25 -3.48 -20.22
CA ASP A 332 -22.76 -2.41 -21.06
C ASP A 332 -21.64 -1.50 -21.58
N LEU A 333 -20.62 -1.18 -20.77
CA LEU A 333 -19.46 -0.43 -21.22
C LEU A 333 -18.61 -1.21 -22.23
N VAL A 334 -18.49 -2.54 -22.11
CA VAL A 334 -17.84 -3.35 -23.15
C VAL A 334 -18.49 -3.11 -24.51
N ASN A 335 -19.81 -3.06 -24.57
CA ASN A 335 -20.54 -2.80 -25.81
C ASN A 335 -20.34 -1.38 -26.31
N VAL A 336 -20.36 -0.39 -25.41
CA VAL A 336 -20.08 1.02 -25.76
C VAL A 336 -18.68 1.16 -26.33
N ILE A 337 -17.65 0.70 -25.62
CA ILE A 337 -16.24 0.76 -26.04
C ILE A 337 -16.06 0.02 -27.37
N SER A 338 -16.62 -1.18 -27.50
CA SER A 338 -16.45 -1.99 -28.71
C SER A 338 -17.18 -1.44 -29.94
N SER A 339 -18.19 -0.60 -29.75
CA SER A 339 -18.94 0.04 -30.85
C SER A 339 -18.42 1.43 -31.20
N ASP A 340 -17.66 2.07 -30.29
CA ASP A 340 -17.06 3.38 -30.51
C ASP A 340 -16.20 3.42 -31.78
N SER A 341 -16.16 4.58 -32.42
CA SER A 341 -15.34 4.85 -33.59
C SER A 341 -15.56 3.84 -34.74
N ASN A 342 -16.82 3.42 -34.95
CA ASN A 342 -17.23 2.38 -35.92
C ASN A 342 -16.56 1.02 -35.68
N GLY A 343 -16.39 0.66 -34.41
CA GLY A 343 -15.80 -0.61 -33.99
C GLY A 343 -14.28 -0.66 -33.98
N ARG A 344 -13.59 0.48 -34.14
CA ARG A 344 -12.12 0.55 -34.12
C ARG A 344 -11.52 0.11 -32.79
N MET A 345 -12.20 0.37 -31.67
CA MET A 345 -11.71 0.03 -30.33
C MET A 345 -11.92 -1.44 -29.95
N ARG A 346 -12.66 -2.24 -30.74
CA ARG A 346 -12.95 -3.64 -30.40
C ARG A 346 -11.69 -4.50 -30.27
N ALA A 347 -10.79 -4.44 -31.25
CA ALA A 347 -9.57 -5.25 -31.22
C ALA A 347 -8.56 -4.74 -30.16
N PRO A 348 -8.27 -3.43 -30.05
CA PRO A 348 -7.47 -2.87 -28.96
C PRO A 348 -8.01 -3.24 -27.58
N TYR A 349 -9.32 -3.16 -27.36
CA TYR A 349 -9.96 -3.51 -26.09
C TYR A 349 -9.71 -4.98 -25.70
N LEU A 350 -9.82 -5.93 -26.65
CA LEU A 350 -9.48 -7.33 -26.39
C LEU A 350 -8.00 -7.50 -26.03
N GLY A 351 -7.11 -6.76 -26.71
CA GLY A 351 -5.70 -6.69 -26.37
C GLY A 351 -5.47 -6.17 -24.95
N PHE A 352 -6.20 -5.12 -24.55
CA PHE A 352 -6.19 -4.58 -23.20
C PHE A 352 -6.57 -5.66 -22.19
N HIS A 353 -7.73 -6.29 -22.37
CA HIS A 353 -8.22 -7.27 -21.42
C HIS A 353 -7.26 -8.46 -21.26
N ASN A 354 -6.65 -8.93 -22.35
CA ASN A 354 -5.63 -9.99 -22.28
C ASN A 354 -4.39 -9.56 -21.50
N GLY A 355 -3.88 -8.34 -21.73
CA GLY A 355 -2.72 -7.83 -20.97
C GLY A 355 -3.06 -7.59 -19.50
N TYR A 356 -4.27 -7.08 -19.22
CA TYR A 356 -4.81 -6.93 -17.88
C TYR A 356 -4.83 -8.26 -17.12
N GLN A 357 -5.41 -9.31 -17.72
CA GLN A 357 -5.44 -10.65 -17.11
C GLN A 357 -4.03 -11.21 -16.89
N GLN A 358 -3.11 -11.02 -17.83
CA GLN A 358 -1.71 -11.44 -17.64
C GLN A 358 -1.04 -10.73 -16.45
N GLY A 359 -1.30 -9.44 -16.28
CA GLY A 359 -0.79 -8.70 -15.13
C GLY A 359 -1.44 -9.12 -13.81
N TRP A 360 -2.75 -9.36 -13.85
CA TRP A 360 -3.52 -9.86 -12.72
C TRP A 360 -3.01 -11.23 -12.27
N ASP A 361 -2.81 -12.16 -13.19
CA ASP A 361 -2.34 -13.52 -12.88
C ASP A 361 -0.86 -13.57 -12.48
N ALA A 362 -0.09 -12.52 -12.74
CA ALA A 362 1.34 -12.47 -12.42
C ALA A 362 1.62 -12.23 -10.92
N VAL A 363 0.65 -11.68 -10.18
CA VAL A 363 0.80 -11.40 -8.73
C VAL A 363 0.14 -12.54 -7.94
N GLU A 364 0.98 -13.30 -7.23
CA GLU A 364 0.59 -14.50 -6.49
C GLU A 364 -0.20 -14.24 -5.20
#